data_AF-Q6ZXD4-F1
#
_entry.id   AF-Q6ZXD4-F1
#
_cell.length_a   1.000
_cell.length_b   1.000
_cell.length_c   1.000
_cell.angle_alpha   90.00
_cell.angle_beta   90.00
_cell.angle_gamma   90.00
#
_symmetry.space_group_name_H-M   'P 1'
#
loop_
_entity.id
_entity.type
_entity.pdbx_description
1 polymer ?
#
loop_
_entity_poly.entity_id
_entity_poly.type
_entity_poly.pdbx_seq_one_letter_code
_entity_poly.pdbx_strand_id
1 'polypeptide(L)' 'LDVEGYVHLQRWAKEIDARPAVARGRIVNRAWGEAWEQVPERHCADDIDNVMKLKP' A
#
# COMPACT_ATOMS: atom_id res chain seq x y z
N LEU A 1 1.02 22.39 4.94
CA LEU A 1 1.87 22.10 3.78
C LEU A 1 0.97 22.09 2.55
N ASP A 2 1.25 22.87 1.51
CA ASP A 2 0.47 22.84 0.26
C ASP A 2 1.01 21.72 -0.65
N VAL A 3 0.49 20.51 -0.45
CA VAL A 3 0.91 19.33 -1.23
C VAL A 3 0.20 19.30 -2.59
N GLU A 4 -0.93 20.00 -2.71
CA GLU A 4 -1.78 20.01 -3.90
C GLU A 4 -1.15 20.84 -5.03
N GLY A 5 -0.39 21.89 -4.69
CA GLY A 5 0.37 22.68 -5.64
C GLY A 5 1.48 21.92 -6.40
N TYR A 6 1.97 20.78 -5.88
CA TYR A 6 3.02 19.98 -6.53
C TYR A 6 2.46 19.03 -7.59
N VAL A 7 1.92 19.59 -8.67
CA VAL A 7 1.19 18.83 -9.71
C VAL A 7 1.98 17.67 -10.31
N HIS A 8 3.29 17.82 -10.53
CA HIS A 8 4.13 16.75 -11.07
C HIS A 8 4.43 15.65 -10.06
N LEU A 9 4.59 16.01 -8.79
CA LEU A 9 4.78 15.07 -7.70
C LEU A 9 3.51 14.25 -7.49
N GLN A 10 2.35 14.90 -7.50
CA GLN A 10 1.03 14.26 -7.39
C GLN A 10 0.80 13.25 -8.52
N ARG A 11 1.09 13.63 -9.78
CA ARG A 11 1.00 12.73 -10.93
C ARG A 11 1.88 11.49 -10.72
N TRP A 12 3.16 11.71 -10.42
CA TRP A 12 4.11 10.61 -10.20
C TRP A 12 3.69 9.69 -9.04
N ALA A 13 3.27 10.26 -7.92
CA ALA A 13 2.83 9.49 -6.76
C ALA A 13 1.63 8.60 -7.09
N LYS A 14 0.64 9.13 -7.83
CA LYS A 14 -0.52 8.36 -8.30
C LYS A 14 -0.13 7.23 -9.27
N GLU A 15 0.79 7.49 -10.18
CA GLU A 15 1.31 6.48 -11.12
C GLU A 15 2.03 5.33 -10.40
N ILE A 16 2.81 5.64 -9.35
CA ILE A 16 3.47 4.64 -8.53
C ILE A 16 2.47 3.87 -7.67
N ASP A 17 1.51 4.56 -7.04
CA ASP A 17 0.49 3.94 -6.17
C ASP A 17 -0.40 2.94 -6.90
N ALA A 18 -0.69 3.18 -8.18
CA ALA A 18 -1.49 2.28 -9.02
C ALA A 18 -0.83 0.92 -9.30
N ARG A 19 0.47 0.75 -9.02
CA ARG A 19 1.20 -0.48 -9.34
C ARG A 19 0.82 -1.60 -8.35
N PRO A 20 0.43 -2.81 -8.82
CA PRO A 20 0.08 -3.92 -7.93
C PRO A 20 1.18 -4.26 -6.91
N ALA A 21 2.44 -4.19 -7.33
CA ALA A 21 3.58 -4.46 -6.46
C ALA A 21 3.71 -3.42 -5.32
N VAL A 22 3.37 -2.15 -5.57
CA VAL A 22 3.42 -1.08 -4.56
C VAL A 22 2.31 -1.29 -3.54
N ALA A 23 1.09 -1.61 -4.00
CA ALA A 23 -0.03 -1.92 -3.13
C ALA A 23 0.26 -3.12 -2.21
N ARG A 24 0.93 -4.16 -2.73
CA ARG A 24 1.33 -5.35 -1.96
C ARG A 24 2.50 -5.07 -1.00
N GLY A 25 3.45 -4.24 -1.42
CA GLY A 25 4.65 -3.95 -0.62
C GLY A 25 4.39 -3.02 0.56
N ARG A 26 3.50 -2.03 0.41
CA ARG A 26 3.24 -1.00 1.44
C ARG A 26 2.62 -1.53 2.73
N ILE A 27 2.06 -2.74 2.71
CA ILE A 27 1.39 -3.35 3.86
C ILE A 27 2.32 -4.27 4.67
N VAL A 28 3.50 -4.62 4.14
CA VAL A 28 4.48 -5.48 4.79
C VAL A 28 5.24 -4.74 5.89
N ASN A 29 5.45 -5.40 7.03
CA ASN A 29 5.96 -4.85 8.29
C ASN A 29 5.14 -3.67 8.84
N ARG A 30 3.88 -3.55 8.41
CA ARG A 30 2.96 -2.51 8.86
C ARG A 30 2.03 -3.08 9.94
N ALA A 31 2.16 -2.57 11.16
CA ALA A 31 1.40 -3.01 12.34
C ALA A 31 0.26 -2.03 12.74
N TRP A 32 -0.15 -1.15 11.83
CA TRP A 32 -1.16 -0.10 12.08
C TRP A 32 -1.95 0.22 10.81
N GLY A 33 -3.13 0.83 10.96
CA GLY A 33 -4.05 1.14 9.85
C GLY A 33 -5.27 0.21 9.85
N GLU A 34 -5.92 0.05 8.72
CA GLU A 34 -7.05 -0.88 8.58
C GLU A 34 -6.57 -2.34 8.53
N ALA A 35 -7.44 -3.31 8.83
CA ALA A 35 -7.08 -4.72 8.83
C ALA A 35 -6.52 -5.21 7.47
N TRP A 36 -7.01 -4.66 6.36
CA TRP A 36 -6.54 -4.96 5.00
C TRP A 36 -5.20 -4.30 4.65
N GLU A 37 -4.66 -3.45 5.53
CA GLU A 37 -3.38 -2.75 5.34
C GLU A 37 -2.24 -3.32 6.17
N GLN A 38 -2.47 -4.39 6.93
CA GLN A 38 -1.55 -4.88 7.93
C GLN A 38 -1.00 -6.27 7.61
N VAL A 39 0.30 -6.35 7.39
CA VAL A 39 1.08 -7.59 7.35
C VAL A 39 2.30 -7.36 8.25
N PRO A 40 2.24 -7.62 9.57
CA PRO A 40 3.33 -7.32 10.50
C PRO A 40 4.65 -8.04 10.17
N GLU A 41 4.55 -9.22 9.56
CA GLU A 41 5.68 -10.00 9.05
C GLU A 41 5.25 -10.72 7.77
N ARG A 42 6.20 -11.01 6.87
CA ARG A 42 5.94 -11.74 5.62
C ARG A 42 6.94 -12.87 5.42
N HIS A 43 6.43 -14.10 5.36
CA HIS A 43 7.19 -15.34 5.21
C HIS A 43 6.81 -16.10 3.94
N CYS A 44 5.63 -15.82 3.36
CA CYS A 44 5.17 -16.39 2.09
C CYS A 44 4.38 -15.38 1.24
N ALA A 45 3.80 -15.83 0.12
CA ALA A 45 2.94 -14.99 -0.73
C ALA A 45 1.52 -14.87 -0.16
N ASP A 46 1.01 -15.94 0.46
CA ASP A 46 -0.35 -16.03 0.99
C ASP A 46 -0.60 -15.03 2.13
N ASP A 47 0.44 -14.65 2.89
CA ASP A 47 0.37 -13.63 3.95
C ASP A 47 -0.22 -12.31 3.41
N ILE A 48 0.20 -11.92 2.20
CA ILE A 48 -0.26 -10.70 1.53
C ILE A 48 -1.63 -10.94 0.89
N ASP A 49 -1.82 -12.08 0.23
CA ASP A 49 -3.04 -12.36 -0.53
C ASP A 49 -4.27 -12.48 0.38
N ASN A 50 -4.11 -13.01 1.59
CA ASN A 50 -5.20 -13.11 2.56
C ASN A 50 -5.62 -11.76 3.11
N VAL A 51 -4.66 -10.87 3.37
CA VAL A 51 -4.94 -9.50 3.85
C VAL A 51 -5.56 -8.65 2.74
N MET A 52 -5.08 -8.76 1.51
CA MET A 52 -5.61 -8.00 0.37
C MET A 52 -7.07 -8.34 0.01
N LYS A 53 -7.57 -9.54 0.37
CA LYS A 53 -8.98 -9.92 0.20
C LYS A 53 -9.92 -9.15 1.13
N LEU A 54 -9.41 -8.58 2.22
CA LEU A 54 -10.19 -7.78 3.17
C LEU A 54 -10.39 -6.33 2.69
N LYS A 55 -9.78 -5.95 1.57
CA LYS A 55 -9.89 -4.61 1.02
C LYS A 55 -11.36 -4.33 0.63
N PRO A 56 -11.95 -3.22 1.09
CA PRO A 56 -13.33 -2.85 0.76
C PRO A 56 -13.51 -2.49 -0.72
#